data_AF-A0A0H1BE98-F1
#
_entry.id   AF-A0A0H1BE98-F1
#
_cell.length_a   1.000
_cell.length_b   1.000
_cell.length_c   1.000
_cell.angle_alpha   90.00
_cell.angle_beta   90.00
_cell.angle_gamma   90.00
#
_symmetry.space_group_name_H-M   'P 1'
#
loop_
_entity.id
_entity.type
_entity.pdbx_description
1 polymer ?
#
loop_
_entity_poly.entity_id
_entity_poly.type
_entity_poly.pdbx_seq_one_letter_code
_entity_poly.pdbx_strand_id
1 'polypeptide(L)'
;MLKKGGVLLVTNMHSEMGSISQAGFVDPNTGVKIRPTSYAHTVAEMVEAAEKVGFEVLGDIKEVRIDEDLAGKLGRRARKWIGVLVWYGGCFRKK
;
A
#
# COMPACT_ATOMS: atom_id res chain seq x y z
N MET A 1 5.31 10.62 -19.28
CA MET A 1 4.94 9.23 -19.60
C MET A 1 6.21 8.40 -19.68
N LEU A 2 6.22 7.19 -19.12
CA LEU A 2 7.37 6.27 -19.22
C LEU A 2 7.56 5.83 -20.67
N LYS A 3 8.82 5.76 -21.12
CA LYS A 3 9.16 5.14 -22.41
C LYS A 3 8.90 3.64 -22.35
N LYS A 4 8.71 3.00 -23.52
CA LYS A 4 8.66 1.54 -23.63
C LYS A 4 9.90 0.91 -22.95
N GLY A 5 9.67 -0.13 -22.15
CA GLY A 5 10.68 -0.77 -21.31
C GLY A 5 10.97 -0.05 -19.98
N GLY A 6 10.43 1.16 -19.76
CA GLY A 6 10.57 1.88 -18.50
C GLY A 6 9.90 1.15 -17.34
N VAL A 7 10.47 1.29 -16.15
CA VAL A 7 10.02 0.58 -14.94
C VAL A 7 9.37 1.56 -13.95
N LEU A 8 8.27 1.11 -13.34
CA LEU A 8 7.54 1.81 -12.29
C LEU A 8 7.53 0.93 -11.04
N LEU A 9 7.97 1.47 -9.90
CA LEU A 9 7.76 0.86 -8.58
C LEU A 9 6.48 1.44 -7.98
N VAL A 10 5.53 0.59 -7.61
CA VAL A 10 4.30 0.98 -6.93
C VAL A 10 4.28 0.36 -5.54
N THR A 11 3.97 1.17 -4.53
CA THR A 11 3.63 0.70 -3.18
C THR A 11 2.31 1.34 -2.76
N ASN A 12 1.44 0.58 -2.10
CA ASN A 12 0.19 1.10 -1.57
C ASN A 12 -0.16 0.45 -0.23
N MET A 13 -1.04 1.09 0.53
CA MET A 13 -1.71 0.48 1.66
C MET A 13 -2.50 -0.73 1.19
N HIS A 14 -2.43 -1.82 1.95
CA HIS A 14 -3.18 -3.03 1.63
C HIS A 14 -4.66 -2.87 1.98
N SER A 15 -5.55 -3.44 1.15
CA SER A 15 -7.00 -3.31 1.31
C SER A 15 -7.50 -3.84 2.66
N GLU A 16 -6.87 -4.90 3.18
CA GLU A 16 -7.16 -5.45 4.52
C GLU A 16 -6.98 -4.39 5.61
N MET A 17 -5.81 -3.76 5.73
CA MET A 17 -5.61 -2.63 6.65
C MET A 17 -6.57 -1.47 6.37
N GLY A 18 -6.79 -1.13 5.09
CA GLY A 18 -7.69 -0.06 4.66
C GLY A 18 -9.16 -0.28 5.06
N SER A 19 -9.59 -1.53 5.18
CA SER A 19 -10.93 -1.91 5.64
C SER A 19 -11.13 -1.72 7.14
N ILE A 20 -10.04 -1.76 7.92
CA ILE A 20 -10.05 -1.61 9.39
C ILE A 20 -9.92 -0.13 9.78
N SER A 21 -9.03 0.59 9.09
CA SER A 21 -8.75 1.99 9.41
C SER A 21 -8.20 2.75 8.23
N GLN A 22 -8.27 4.08 8.32
CA GLN A 22 -7.73 5.00 7.32
C GLN A 22 -6.66 5.89 7.94
N ALA A 23 -5.84 6.50 7.08
CA ALA A 23 -4.90 7.52 7.50
C ALA A 23 -5.66 8.70 8.13
N GLY A 24 -5.20 9.12 9.30
CA GLY A 24 -5.72 10.28 9.99
C GLY A 24 -4.57 11.10 10.54
N PHE A 25 -4.65 12.40 10.32
CA PHE A 25 -3.67 13.39 10.78
C PHE A 25 -4.35 14.30 11.80
N VAL A 26 -3.63 14.75 12.80
CA VAL A 26 -4.11 15.77 13.74
C VAL A 26 -3.33 17.03 13.43
N ASP A 27 -4.03 18.11 13.10
CA ASP A 27 -3.41 19.42 12.95
C ASP A 27 -2.90 19.87 14.33
N PRO A 28 -1.58 20.08 14.49
CA PRO A 28 -1.00 20.44 15.78
C PRO A 28 -1.46 21.80 16.30
N ASN A 29 -1.88 22.72 15.42
CA ASN A 29 -2.28 24.08 15.81
C ASN A 29 -3.73 24.13 16.29
N THR A 30 -4.60 23.33 15.67
CA THR A 30 -6.06 23.37 15.91
C THR A 30 -6.58 22.17 16.69
N GLY A 31 -5.81 21.08 16.79
CA GLY A 31 -6.24 19.81 17.34
C GLY A 31 -7.26 19.05 16.47
N VAL A 32 -7.63 19.61 15.31
CA VAL A 32 -8.63 19.00 14.43
C VAL A 32 -8.05 17.75 13.78
N LYS A 33 -8.84 16.66 13.83
CA LYS A 33 -8.49 15.42 13.15
C LYS A 33 -8.95 15.45 11.70
N ILE A 34 -7.99 15.46 10.79
CA ILE A 34 -8.19 15.40 9.34
C ILE A 34 -8.13 13.94 8.89
N ARG A 35 -9.17 13.49 8.17
CA ARG A 35 -9.24 12.15 7.56
C ARG A 35 -9.61 12.27 6.09
N PRO A 36 -8.62 12.22 5.18
CA PRO A 36 -8.88 12.19 3.74
C PRO A 36 -9.53 10.86 3.33
N THR A 37 -10.30 10.89 2.26
CA THR A 37 -10.82 9.67 1.62
C THR A 37 -9.66 8.78 1.18
N SER A 38 -9.62 7.55 1.66
CA SER A 38 -8.65 6.54 1.25
C SER A 38 -9.32 5.53 0.32
N TYR A 39 -8.66 5.18 -0.79
CA TYR A 39 -9.13 4.15 -1.73
C TYR A 39 -8.32 2.87 -1.52
N ALA A 40 -8.94 1.90 -0.86
CA ALA A 40 -8.32 0.66 -0.41
C ALA A 40 -8.37 -0.41 -1.52
N HIS A 41 -7.71 -0.14 -2.66
CA HIS A 41 -7.65 -1.07 -3.78
C HIS A 41 -6.92 -2.37 -3.40
N THR A 42 -7.42 -3.48 -3.91
CA THR A 42 -6.77 -4.80 -3.82
C THR A 42 -5.58 -4.88 -4.78
N VAL A 43 -4.70 -5.86 -4.55
CA VAL A 43 -3.61 -6.18 -5.50
C VAL A 43 -4.17 -6.52 -6.89
N ALA A 44 -5.25 -7.29 -6.95
CA ALA A 44 -5.89 -7.68 -8.21
C ALA A 44 -6.38 -6.46 -9.01
N GLU A 45 -7.09 -5.53 -8.38
CA GLU A 45 -7.57 -4.31 -9.04
C GLU A 45 -6.40 -3.44 -9.55
N MET A 46 -5.32 -3.35 -8.79
CA MET A 46 -4.12 -2.61 -9.19
C MET A 46 -3.45 -3.24 -10.42
N VAL A 47 -3.28 -4.57 -10.41
CA VAL A 47 -2.68 -5.31 -11.54
C VAL A 47 -3.55 -5.17 -12.79
N GLU A 48 -4.87 -5.37 -12.65
CA GLU A 48 -5.82 -5.21 -13.75
C GLU A 48 -5.78 -3.79 -14.35
N ALA A 49 -5.74 -2.76 -13.50
CA ALA A 49 -5.62 -1.38 -13.94
C ALA A 49 -4.30 -1.11 -14.66
N ALA A 50 -3.19 -1.65 -14.17
CA ALA A 50 -1.87 -1.53 -14.79
C ALA A 50 -1.83 -2.19 -16.18
N GLU A 51 -2.41 -3.38 -16.31
CA GLU A 51 -2.50 -4.10 -17.58
C GLU A 51 -3.31 -3.33 -18.62
N LYS A 52 -4.47 -2.79 -18.23
CA LYS A 52 -5.35 -1.96 -19.10
C LYS A 52 -4.62 -0.75 -19.69
N VAL A 53 -3.66 -0.17 -18.96
CA VAL A 53 -2.87 0.99 -19.43
C VAL A 53 -1.50 0.60 -20.00
N GLY A 54 -1.31 -0.68 -20.30
CA GLY A 54 -0.17 -1.21 -21.04
C GLY A 54 1.09 -1.36 -20.20
N PHE A 55 0.94 -1.78 -18.96
CA PHE A 55 2.03 -2.29 -18.13
C PHE A 55 1.92 -3.81 -17.96
N GLU A 56 3.01 -4.42 -17.51
CA GLU A 56 3.06 -5.81 -17.05
C GLU A 56 3.81 -5.86 -15.72
N VAL A 57 3.46 -6.81 -14.86
CA VAL A 57 4.17 -7.02 -13.58
C VAL A 57 5.56 -7.59 -13.87
N LEU A 58 6.57 -7.08 -13.16
CA LEU A 58 7.92 -7.63 -13.14
C LEU A 58 8.17 -8.37 -11.84
N GLY A 59 8.17 -9.71 -11.90
CA GLY A 59 8.33 -10.57 -10.73
C GLY A 59 7.05 -10.65 -9.91
N ASP A 60 7.21 -10.74 -8.58
CA ASP A 60 6.08 -10.88 -7.66
C ASP A 60 5.66 -9.53 -7.06
N ILE A 61 4.36 -9.38 -6.80
CA ILE A 61 3.87 -8.34 -5.90
C ILE A 61 4.11 -8.81 -4.47
N LYS A 62 4.88 -8.03 -3.72
CA LYS A 62 5.09 -8.28 -2.31
C LYS A 62 3.89 -7.77 -1.53
N GLU A 63 3.32 -8.62 -0.69
CA GLU A 63 2.34 -8.25 0.33
C GLU A 63 2.96 -8.47 1.71
N VAL A 64 2.76 -7.52 2.63
CA VAL A 64 3.41 -7.56 3.94
C VAL A 64 2.39 -7.64 5.06
N ARG A 65 2.46 -8.76 5.79
CA ARG A 65 1.76 -8.95 7.06
C ARG A 65 2.66 -8.53 8.21
N ILE A 66 2.09 -7.87 9.21
CA ILE A 66 2.82 -7.62 10.46
C ILE A 66 2.79 -8.90 11.30
N ASP A 67 3.96 -9.38 11.69
CA ASP A 67 4.16 -10.39 12.73
C ASP A 67 4.82 -9.76 13.97
N GLU A 68 5.04 -10.57 15.01
CA GLU A 68 5.63 -10.12 16.28
C GLU A 68 7.06 -9.56 16.10
N ASP A 69 7.87 -10.17 15.23
CA ASP A 69 9.24 -9.73 14.96
C ASP A 69 9.27 -8.36 14.27
N LEU A 70 8.48 -8.21 13.20
CA LEU A 70 8.36 -6.94 12.47
C LEU A 70 7.72 -5.86 13.34
N ALA A 71 6.71 -6.20 14.14
CA ALA A 71 6.13 -5.26 15.11
C ALA A 71 7.16 -4.83 16.16
N GLY A 72 8.03 -5.74 16.62
CA GLY A 72 9.14 -5.44 17.51
C GLY A 72 10.09 -4.38 16.94
N LYS A 73 10.40 -4.48 15.64
CA LYS A 73 11.28 -3.53 14.91
C LYS A 73 10.61 -2.18 14.64
N LEU A 74 9.31 -2.17 14.34
CA LEU A 74 8.55 -0.96 13.98
C LEU A 74 8.01 -0.19 15.21
N GLY A 75 8.04 -0.81 16.39
CA GLY A 75 7.65 -0.19 17.65
C GLY A 75 6.16 -0.32 17.99
N ARG A 76 5.76 0.28 19.12
CA ARG A 76 4.46 0.03 19.79
C ARG A 76 3.25 0.21 18.88
N ARG A 77 3.28 1.16 17.94
CA ARG A 77 2.15 1.43 17.04
C ARG A 77 1.89 0.32 16.04
N ALA A 78 2.90 -0.46 15.66
CA ALA A 78 2.76 -1.58 14.73
C ALA A 78 2.07 -2.79 15.37
N ARG A 79 2.15 -2.95 16.70
CA ARG A 79 1.58 -4.11 17.41
C ARG A 79 0.08 -4.31 17.19
N LYS A 80 -0.69 -3.22 17.02
CA LYS A 80 -2.13 -3.32 16.74
C LYS A 80 -2.46 -3.92 15.37
N TRP A 81 -1.46 -4.07 14.50
CA TRP A 81 -1.61 -4.61 13.15
C TRP A 81 -1.08 -6.03 13.01
N ILE A 82 -0.62 -6.67 14.11
CA ILE A 82 -0.17 -8.07 14.07
C ILE A 82 -1.28 -8.94 13.49
N GLY A 83 -0.95 -9.75 12.49
CA GLY A 83 -1.87 -10.60 11.74
C GLY A 83 -2.48 -9.96 10.49
N VAL A 84 -2.34 -8.65 10.29
CA VAL A 84 -2.98 -7.90 9.19
C VAL A 84 -1.99 -7.63 8.06
N LEU A 85 -2.42 -7.79 6.80
CA LEU A 85 -1.68 -7.26 5.65
C LEU A 85 -1.81 -5.74 5.60
N VAL A 86 -0.68 -5.03 5.65
CA VAL A 86 -0.63 -3.58 5.84
C VAL A 86 -0.24 -2.79 4.59
N TRP A 87 0.60 -3.36 3.73
CA TRP A 87 0.98 -2.75 2.47
C TRP A 87 1.33 -3.82 1.43
N TYR A 88 1.23 -3.44 0.17
CA TYR A 88 1.74 -4.23 -0.95
C TYR A 88 2.57 -3.36 -1.89
N GLY A 89 3.45 -3.98 -2.67
CA GLY A 89 4.18 -3.29 -3.71
C GLY A 89 4.93 -4.19 -4.66
N GLY A 90 5.23 -3.66 -5.85
CA GLY A 90 5.93 -4.39 -6.90
C GLY A 90 6.33 -3.50 -8.06
N CYS A 91 7.12 -4.07 -8.96
CA CYS A 91 7.63 -3.39 -10.15
C CYS A 91 6.74 -3.70 -11.36
N PHE A 92 6.59 -2.72 -12.25
CA PHE A 92 5.83 -2.83 -13.48
C PHE A 92 6.67 -2.32 -14.65
N ARG A 93 6.60 -2.98 -15.81
CA ARG A 93 7.28 -2.54 -17.03
C ARG A 93 6.27 -2.00 -18.03
N LYS A 94 6.61 -0.87 -18.65
CA LYS A 94 5.82 -0.33 -19.77
C LYS A 94 6.05 -1.20 -21.02
N LYS A 95 4.97 -1.77 -21.57
CA LYS A 95 4.98 -2.57 -22.81
C LYS A 95 5.40 -1.76 -24.04
#